data_AF-A0A1U8AF31-F1
#
_entry.id   AF-A0A1U8AF31-F1
#
_cell.length_a   1.000
_cell.length_b   1.000
_cell.length_c   1.000
_cell.angle_alpha   90.00
_cell.angle_beta   90.00
_cell.angle_gamma   90.00
#
_symmetry.space_group_name_H-M   'P 1'
#
loop_
_entity.id
_entity.type
_entity.pdbx_description
1 polymer ?
#
loop_
_entity_poly.entity_id
_entity_poly.type
_entity_poly.pdbx_seq_one_letter_code
_entity_poly.pdbx_strand_id
1 'polypeptide(L)'
;MALPLILTLVFISFLLSPGYSDHIPPNVKLWCSQTPYPQPCDFYMSHNPRSSGLKRHSDFNRLSMQIALDRALRAENNNMMLGPKCRNHQEKAAWVDCLELYENTIIRLNRTVNPSASCTDVDFQTWLSTALTNLETCRNGFMELGVTDYVLPLMSNNVSKLISNSLAINKPPPSPQAYTEGFPSWVKPGDRKLLQTSSPTSQANLVVAQDGSGNFKTVNEAISAASKQKRSGRFVIYVKAGTYKENLQIGNKLNNIMLIGDGIGKTVITGSKSVGGGSTTFNSATVAVLGDGFIARDITFRNSAGPANGQAVALRSGSDLSVFYRCGFEGYQDTLYVHSNRQFYRECDIYGTVDFIFGNAAVVFQNCNMFARKPKNSIVTVTAQGRSDPNQNTGIVIHNSRITAASDLKPVQSSVKTYLGRPWRQYSRTVVLKTFLDSLIQPAGWLPWSGSFALSTLYYGEYQNTGPGSSTANRVKWGGYHVITSVTEASKFTVGSFIVGGAWLPATNVPFTSGL
;
A
#
# COMPACT_ATOMS: atom_id res chain seq x y z
N MET A 1 -80.43 4.09 -46.09
CA MET A 1 -80.13 4.23 -44.65
C MET A 1 -78.63 4.22 -44.50
N ALA A 2 -78.05 5.38 -44.19
CA ALA A 2 -76.60 5.58 -44.11
C ALA A 2 -76.04 4.98 -42.81
N LEU A 3 -75.01 4.14 -42.93
CA LEU A 3 -74.24 3.60 -41.81
C LEU A 3 -73.20 4.65 -41.34
N PRO A 4 -73.04 4.90 -40.04
CA PRO A 4 -72.06 5.86 -39.54
C PRO A 4 -70.65 5.24 -39.50
N LEU A 5 -69.68 5.99 -39.99
CA LEU A 5 -68.25 5.68 -39.94
C LEU A 5 -67.74 6.01 -38.52
N ILE A 6 -67.45 4.99 -37.71
CA ILE A 6 -66.79 5.18 -36.41
C ILE A 6 -65.27 5.27 -36.64
N LEU A 7 -64.72 6.47 -36.48
CA LEU A 7 -63.29 6.74 -36.54
C LEU A 7 -62.65 6.40 -35.19
N THR A 8 -61.96 5.27 -35.08
CA THR A 8 -61.14 4.91 -33.91
C THR A 8 -59.82 5.69 -33.95
N LEU A 9 -59.72 6.74 -33.13
CA LEU A 9 -58.48 7.46 -32.85
C LEU A 9 -57.56 6.58 -31.98
N VAL A 10 -56.55 5.97 -32.61
CA VAL A 10 -55.44 5.32 -31.89
C VAL A 10 -54.51 6.43 -31.38
N PHE A 11 -54.57 6.71 -30.08
CA PHE A 11 -53.56 7.51 -29.39
C PHE A 11 -52.25 6.72 -29.32
N ILE A 12 -51.35 6.93 -30.29
CA ILE A 12 -49.96 6.51 -30.18
C ILE A 12 -49.29 7.47 -29.20
N SER A 13 -49.08 7.02 -27.97
CA SER A 13 -48.22 7.69 -27.01
C SER A 13 -46.78 7.65 -27.54
N PHE A 14 -46.34 8.71 -28.21
CA PHE A 14 -44.91 8.94 -28.43
C PHE A 14 -44.26 9.15 -27.05
N LEU A 15 -43.69 8.08 -26.50
CA LEU A 15 -42.64 8.18 -25.49
C LEU A 15 -41.46 8.88 -26.15
N LEU A 16 -41.41 10.20 -26.03
CA LEU A 16 -40.22 10.99 -26.28
C LEU A 16 -39.16 10.54 -25.26
N SER A 17 -38.39 9.54 -25.65
CA SER A 17 -37.09 9.30 -25.04
C SER A 17 -36.26 10.55 -25.34
N PRO A 18 -35.67 11.24 -24.35
CA PRO A 18 -34.73 12.29 -24.66
C PRO A 18 -33.57 11.62 -25.40
N GLY A 19 -33.45 11.89 -26.71
CA GLY A 19 -32.30 11.49 -27.49
C GLY A 19 -31.08 12.17 -26.91
N TYR A 20 -30.32 11.44 -26.09
CA TYR A 20 -28.97 11.87 -25.69
C TYR A 20 -28.12 11.86 -26.96
N SER A 21 -27.73 13.04 -27.41
CA SER A 21 -26.74 13.18 -28.48
C SER A 21 -25.40 12.65 -27.99
N ASP A 22 -24.94 11.53 -28.56
CA ASP A 22 -23.69 10.82 -28.29
C ASP A 22 -22.41 11.61 -28.70
N HIS A 23 -22.47 12.94 -28.69
CA HIS A 23 -21.40 13.77 -29.21
C HIS A 23 -20.35 14.07 -28.13
N ILE A 24 -19.34 13.20 -28.04
CA ILE A 24 -18.10 13.51 -27.30
C ILE A 24 -17.38 14.66 -28.04
N PRO A 25 -16.94 15.72 -27.35
CA PRO A 25 -16.08 16.74 -27.94
C PRO A 25 -14.78 16.13 -28.52
N PRO A 26 -14.31 16.54 -29.71
CA PRO A 26 -13.12 15.95 -30.34
C PRO A 26 -11.88 15.90 -29.44
N ASN A 27 -11.68 16.91 -28.59
CA ASN A 27 -10.60 16.96 -27.60
C ASN A 27 -10.71 15.88 -26.52
N VAL A 28 -11.92 15.57 -26.04
CA VAL A 28 -12.15 14.51 -25.04
C VAL A 28 -11.86 13.14 -25.64
N LYS A 29 -12.26 12.90 -26.89
CA LYS A 29 -11.95 11.66 -27.62
C LYS A 29 -10.44 11.49 -27.82
N LEU A 30 -9.74 12.59 -28.15
CA LEU A 30 -8.28 12.59 -28.24
C LEU A 30 -7.60 12.29 -26.90
N TRP A 31 -8.08 12.85 -25.79
CA TRP A 31 -7.50 12.57 -24.47
C TRP A 31 -7.77 11.12 -24.03
N CYS A 32 -8.96 10.58 -24.28
CA CYS A 32 -9.26 9.18 -23.99
C CYS A 32 -8.41 8.19 -24.80
N SER A 33 -8.10 8.49 -26.06
CA SER A 33 -7.26 7.62 -26.90
C SER A 33 -5.80 7.51 -26.42
N GLN A 34 -5.35 8.44 -25.58
CA GLN A 34 -4.01 8.43 -24.97
C GLN A 34 -3.96 7.65 -23.65
N THR A 35 -5.10 7.16 -23.15
CA THR A 35 -5.16 6.40 -21.89
C THR A 35 -4.89 4.90 -22.12
N PRO A 36 -4.43 4.14 -21.09
CA PRO A 36 -4.22 2.70 -21.19
C PRO A 36 -5.49 1.90 -21.54
N TYR A 37 -6.67 2.41 -21.19
CA TYR A 37 -7.98 1.81 -21.47
C TYR A 37 -8.93 2.82 -22.15
N PRO A 38 -8.77 3.10 -23.46
CA PRO A 38 -9.57 4.11 -24.15
C PRO A 38 -11.07 3.81 -24.15
N GLN A 39 -11.46 2.54 -24.32
CA GLN A 39 -12.86 2.13 -24.43
C GLN A 39 -13.71 2.51 -23.19
N PRO A 40 -13.34 2.14 -21.94
CA PRO A 40 -14.03 2.66 -20.77
C PRO A 40 -14.01 4.20 -20.67
N CYS A 41 -12.91 4.86 -21.03
CA CYS A 41 -12.83 6.32 -20.99
C CYS A 41 -13.90 6.94 -21.91
N ASP A 42 -13.91 6.55 -23.18
CA ASP A 42 -14.86 7.03 -24.18
C ASP A 42 -16.30 6.79 -23.74
N PHE A 43 -16.62 5.57 -23.30
CA PHE A 43 -17.97 5.20 -22.88
C PHE A 43 -18.49 6.07 -21.73
N TYR A 44 -17.73 6.21 -20.64
CA TYR A 44 -18.23 6.96 -19.49
C TYR A 44 -18.15 8.48 -19.70
N MET A 45 -17.25 8.96 -20.55
CA MET A 45 -17.18 10.38 -20.92
C MET A 45 -18.35 10.76 -21.84
N SER A 46 -18.74 9.94 -22.82
CA SER A 46 -19.88 10.24 -23.70
C SER A 46 -21.21 10.29 -22.97
N HIS A 47 -21.38 9.43 -21.96
CA HIS A 47 -22.59 9.34 -21.15
C HIS A 47 -22.58 10.28 -19.94
N ASN A 48 -21.67 11.26 -19.89
CA ASN A 48 -21.61 12.26 -18.84
C ASN A 48 -21.90 13.67 -19.39
N PRO A 49 -22.98 14.34 -18.94
CA PRO A 49 -23.36 15.65 -19.47
C PRO A 49 -22.32 16.74 -19.21
N ARG A 50 -21.42 16.57 -18.24
CA ARG A 50 -20.33 17.52 -17.95
C ARG A 50 -19.21 17.47 -19.00
N SER A 51 -19.14 16.42 -19.82
CA SER A 51 -18.07 16.22 -20.79
C SER A 51 -18.11 17.22 -21.94
N SER A 52 -19.31 17.69 -22.33
CA SER A 52 -19.51 18.62 -23.45
C SER A 52 -18.88 20.00 -23.21
N GLY A 53 -18.71 20.39 -21.94
CA GLY A 53 -18.12 21.67 -21.54
C GLY A 53 -16.62 21.64 -21.28
N LEU A 54 -15.94 20.50 -21.44
CA LEU A 54 -14.52 20.36 -21.11
C LEU A 54 -13.63 21.09 -22.12
N LYS A 55 -12.95 22.14 -21.66
CA LYS A 55 -11.98 22.92 -22.46
C LYS A 55 -10.53 22.66 -22.08
N ARG A 56 -10.26 22.28 -20.83
CA ARG A 56 -8.89 22.10 -20.31
C ARG A 56 -8.63 20.64 -19.89
N HIS A 57 -7.39 20.20 -20.06
CA HIS A 57 -6.95 18.87 -19.64
C HIS A 57 -7.09 18.65 -18.12
N SER A 58 -6.93 19.69 -17.30
CA SER A 58 -7.16 19.65 -15.86
C SER A 58 -8.61 19.32 -15.49
N ASP A 59 -9.57 19.88 -16.24
CA ASP A 59 -11.00 19.63 -16.04
C ASP A 59 -11.36 18.19 -16.45
N PHE A 60 -10.74 17.70 -17.53
CA PHE A 60 -10.84 16.29 -17.96
C PHE A 60 -10.27 15.33 -16.92
N ASN A 61 -9.10 15.62 -16.36
CA ASN A 61 -8.50 14.81 -15.30
C ASN A 61 -9.42 14.72 -14.08
N ARG A 62 -9.94 15.86 -13.60
CA ARG A 62 -10.89 15.89 -12.48
C ARG A 62 -12.17 15.10 -12.78
N LEU A 63 -12.71 15.22 -14.00
CA LEU A 63 -13.89 14.43 -14.39
C LEU A 63 -13.59 12.94 -14.47
N SER A 64 -12.40 12.55 -14.96
CA SER A 64 -11.94 11.16 -14.99
C SER A 64 -11.92 10.55 -13.59
N MET A 65 -11.35 11.26 -12.61
CA MET A 65 -11.33 10.83 -11.22
C MET A 65 -12.73 10.73 -10.61
N GLN A 66 -13.62 11.69 -10.90
CA GLN A 66 -15.03 11.64 -10.49
C GLN A 66 -15.74 10.42 -11.04
N ILE A 67 -15.56 10.11 -12.34
CA ILE A 67 -16.15 8.92 -12.96
C ILE A 67 -15.64 7.66 -12.28
N ALA A 68 -14.35 7.58 -11.97
CA ALA A 68 -13.78 6.44 -11.25
C ALA A 68 -14.44 6.27 -9.87
N LEU A 69 -14.61 7.36 -9.11
CA LEU A 69 -15.31 7.38 -7.82
C LEU A 69 -16.76 6.91 -7.94
N ASP A 70 -17.53 7.46 -8.89
CA ASP A 70 -18.93 7.10 -9.10
C ASP A 70 -19.10 5.62 -9.45
N ARG A 71 -18.15 5.05 -10.21
CA ARG A 71 -18.16 3.63 -10.55
C ARG A 71 -17.72 2.76 -9.38
N ALA A 72 -16.78 3.21 -8.55
CA ALA A 72 -16.39 2.52 -7.33
C ALA A 72 -17.57 2.41 -6.35
N LEU A 73 -18.32 3.50 -6.14
CA LEU A 73 -19.53 3.52 -5.30
C LEU A 73 -20.60 2.54 -5.81
N ARG A 74 -20.82 2.46 -7.13
CA ARG A 74 -21.76 1.48 -7.72
C ARG A 74 -21.27 0.04 -7.56
N ALA A 75 -19.97 -0.19 -7.76
CA ALA A 75 -19.37 -1.50 -7.62
C ALA A 75 -19.44 -2.01 -6.18
N GLU A 76 -19.16 -1.16 -5.18
CA GLU A 76 -19.30 -1.50 -3.77
C GLU A 76 -20.73 -1.94 -3.42
N ASN A 77 -21.74 -1.17 -3.81
CA ASN A 77 -23.15 -1.52 -3.60
C ASN A 77 -23.50 -2.87 -4.24
N ASN A 78 -23.05 -3.11 -5.47
CA ASN A 78 -23.25 -4.40 -6.14
C ASN A 78 -22.56 -5.55 -5.39
N ASN A 79 -21.34 -5.32 -4.92
CA ASN A 79 -20.56 -6.33 -4.20
C ASN A 79 -21.20 -6.68 -2.85
N MET A 80 -21.78 -5.72 -2.14
CA MET A 80 -22.50 -5.96 -0.88
C MET A 80 -23.65 -6.96 -1.06
N MET A 81 -24.34 -6.93 -2.21
CA MET A 81 -25.43 -7.87 -2.53
C MET A 81 -24.97 -9.30 -2.80
N LEU A 82 -23.66 -9.54 -2.99
CA LEU A 82 -23.11 -10.88 -3.25
C LEU A 82 -22.87 -11.70 -1.98
N GLY A 83 -23.02 -11.09 -0.80
CA GLY A 83 -22.77 -11.76 0.49
C GLY A 83 -23.50 -13.08 0.70
N PRO A 84 -24.81 -13.19 0.37
CA PRO A 84 -25.57 -14.45 0.44
C PRO A 84 -25.17 -15.48 -0.63
N LYS A 85 -24.43 -15.08 -1.67
CA LYS A 85 -23.99 -15.98 -2.75
C LYS A 85 -22.67 -16.69 -2.44
N CYS A 86 -21.94 -16.31 -1.39
CA CYS A 86 -20.70 -16.99 -1.02
C CYS A 86 -20.98 -18.46 -0.65
N ARG A 87 -20.33 -19.41 -1.35
CA ARG A 87 -20.61 -20.85 -1.24
C ARG A 87 -19.89 -21.52 -0.08
N ASN A 88 -18.79 -20.94 0.39
CA ASN A 88 -17.95 -21.51 1.45
C ASN A 88 -17.25 -20.41 2.26
N HIS A 89 -16.57 -20.82 3.34
CA HIS A 89 -15.88 -19.91 4.25
C HIS A 89 -14.73 -19.15 3.57
N GLN A 90 -13.96 -19.80 2.70
CA GLN A 90 -12.86 -19.15 1.97
C GLN A 90 -13.36 -18.03 1.04
N GLU A 91 -14.42 -18.30 0.28
CA GLU A 91 -15.07 -17.33 -0.61
C GLU A 91 -15.67 -16.18 0.20
N LYS A 92 -16.28 -16.48 1.34
CA LYS A 92 -16.79 -15.46 2.27
C LYS A 92 -15.67 -14.58 2.83
N ALA A 93 -14.55 -15.17 3.22
CA ALA A 93 -13.40 -14.44 3.75
C ALA A 93 -12.80 -13.48 2.70
N ALA A 94 -12.56 -13.97 1.48
CA ALA A 94 -12.08 -13.11 0.39
C ALA A 94 -13.08 -11.99 0.03
N TRP A 95 -14.38 -12.29 0.04
CA TRP A 95 -15.43 -11.30 -0.20
C TRP A 95 -15.48 -10.21 0.88
N VAL A 96 -15.36 -10.56 2.17
CA VAL A 96 -15.30 -9.57 3.26
C VAL A 96 -14.10 -8.64 3.09
N ASP A 97 -12.93 -9.18 2.77
CA ASP A 97 -11.72 -8.39 2.52
C ASP A 97 -11.95 -7.42 1.36
N CYS A 98 -12.59 -7.89 0.30
CA CYS A 98 -12.93 -7.04 -0.83
C CYS A 98 -13.84 -5.88 -0.45
N LEU A 99 -14.85 -6.08 0.41
CA LEU A 99 -15.69 -4.97 0.86
C LEU A 99 -14.86 -3.89 1.58
N GLU A 100 -13.98 -4.28 2.50
CA GLU A 100 -13.06 -3.34 3.17
C GLU A 100 -12.15 -2.62 2.16
N LEU A 101 -11.66 -3.34 1.16
CA LEU A 101 -10.79 -2.79 0.12
C LEU A 101 -11.53 -1.83 -0.83
N TYR A 102 -12.81 -2.07 -1.13
CA TYR A 102 -13.66 -1.13 -1.88
C TYR A 102 -13.95 0.12 -1.07
N GLU A 103 -14.28 0.01 0.22
CA GLU A 103 -14.49 1.16 1.10
C GLU A 103 -13.22 2.04 1.11
N ASN A 104 -12.05 1.41 1.30
CA ASN A 104 -10.77 2.12 1.27
C ASN A 104 -10.43 2.71 -0.11
N THR A 105 -10.85 2.07 -1.20
CA THR A 105 -10.73 2.61 -2.57
C THR A 105 -11.54 3.89 -2.72
N ILE A 106 -12.79 3.87 -2.28
CA ILE A 106 -13.70 5.03 -2.32
C ILE A 106 -13.17 6.18 -1.48
N ILE A 107 -12.64 5.91 -0.28
CA ILE A 107 -12.04 6.95 0.57
C ILE A 107 -10.90 7.67 -0.16
N ARG A 108 -10.02 6.93 -0.84
CA ARG A 108 -8.89 7.53 -1.57
C ARG A 108 -9.34 8.30 -2.81
N LEU A 109 -10.28 7.76 -3.59
CA LEU A 109 -10.86 8.45 -4.75
C LEU A 109 -11.66 9.71 -4.35
N ASN A 110 -12.37 9.67 -3.23
CA ASN A 110 -13.09 10.85 -2.76
C ASN A 110 -12.13 11.99 -2.39
N ARG A 111 -10.94 11.67 -1.85
CA ARG A 111 -9.91 12.67 -1.58
C ARG A 111 -9.29 13.28 -2.84
N THR A 112 -9.21 12.54 -3.94
CA THR A 112 -8.73 13.11 -5.21
C THR A 112 -9.77 14.06 -5.83
N VAL A 113 -11.06 13.79 -5.62
CA VAL A 113 -12.17 14.60 -6.13
C VAL A 113 -12.44 15.84 -5.27
N ASN A 114 -12.34 15.69 -3.94
CA ASN A 114 -12.58 16.74 -2.95
C ASN A 114 -11.31 17.02 -2.13
N PRO A 115 -10.21 17.50 -2.75
CA PRO A 115 -8.95 17.69 -2.06
C PRO A 115 -8.96 18.93 -1.16
N SER A 116 -8.14 18.91 -0.11
CA SER A 116 -7.77 20.16 0.58
C SER A 116 -6.87 21.01 -0.31
N ALA A 117 -6.85 22.33 -0.09
CA ALA A 117 -6.06 23.27 -0.89
C ALA A 117 -4.55 22.96 -0.95
N SER A 118 -4.02 22.26 0.07
CA SER A 118 -2.59 21.89 0.17
C SER A 118 -2.19 20.60 -0.56
N CYS A 119 -3.12 19.92 -1.24
CA CYS A 119 -2.83 18.68 -1.95
C CYS A 119 -2.22 18.92 -3.34
N THR A 120 -1.25 18.09 -3.71
CA THR A 120 -0.52 18.17 -4.97
C THR A 120 -0.89 17.04 -5.93
N ASP A 121 -0.48 17.14 -7.19
CA ASP A 121 -0.63 16.04 -8.16
C ASP A 121 0.08 14.74 -7.70
N VAL A 122 1.14 14.86 -6.88
CA VAL A 122 1.83 13.71 -6.29
C VAL A 122 0.96 13.02 -5.23
N ASP A 123 0.18 13.78 -4.45
CA ASP A 123 -0.80 13.22 -3.52
C ASP A 123 -1.89 12.47 -4.30
N PHE A 124 -2.40 13.07 -5.40
CA PHE A 124 -3.39 12.41 -6.24
C PHE A 124 -2.86 11.12 -6.87
N GLN A 125 -1.62 11.15 -7.38
CA GLN A 125 -0.97 9.96 -7.94
C GLN A 125 -0.83 8.85 -6.89
N THR A 126 -0.50 9.22 -5.65
CA THR A 126 -0.38 8.28 -4.52
C THR A 126 -1.73 7.65 -4.19
N TRP A 127 -2.79 8.45 -4.06
CA TRP A 127 -4.11 7.96 -3.71
C TRP A 127 -4.75 7.13 -4.81
N LEU A 128 -4.57 7.49 -6.08
CA LEU A 128 -4.96 6.65 -7.23
C LEU A 128 -4.16 5.34 -7.24
N SER A 129 -2.87 5.37 -6.93
CA SER A 129 -2.04 4.16 -6.86
C SER A 129 -2.52 3.22 -5.76
N THR A 130 -2.89 3.77 -4.59
CA THR A 130 -3.49 3.04 -3.48
C THR A 130 -4.86 2.46 -3.85
N ALA A 131 -5.73 3.25 -4.48
CA ALA A 131 -7.05 2.81 -4.92
C ALA A 131 -6.95 1.59 -5.86
N LEU A 132 -6.04 1.62 -6.84
CA LEU A 132 -5.80 0.47 -7.71
C LEU A 132 -5.22 -0.73 -6.94
N THR A 133 -4.29 -0.48 -6.02
CA THR A 133 -3.67 -1.52 -5.17
C THR A 133 -4.71 -2.26 -4.33
N ASN A 134 -5.71 -1.55 -3.79
CA ASN A 134 -6.78 -2.15 -3.02
C ASN A 134 -7.59 -3.15 -3.86
N LEU A 135 -7.98 -2.76 -5.08
CA LEU A 135 -8.73 -3.63 -5.98
C LEU A 135 -7.93 -4.86 -6.43
N GLU A 136 -6.63 -4.69 -6.64
CA GLU A 136 -5.70 -5.80 -6.93
C GLU A 136 -5.56 -6.75 -5.74
N THR A 137 -5.50 -6.22 -4.51
CA THR A 137 -5.46 -7.00 -3.27
C THR A 137 -6.75 -7.83 -3.11
N CYS A 138 -7.90 -7.23 -3.42
CA CYS A 138 -9.19 -7.90 -3.40
C CYS A 138 -9.18 -9.12 -4.35
N ARG A 139 -8.73 -8.93 -5.59
CA ARG A 139 -8.59 -10.03 -6.54
C ARG A 139 -7.60 -11.11 -6.06
N ASN A 140 -6.48 -10.71 -5.47
CA ASN A 140 -5.49 -11.65 -4.96
C ASN A 140 -6.02 -12.54 -3.83
N GLY A 141 -6.86 -12.01 -2.94
CA GLY A 141 -7.46 -12.80 -1.86
C GLY A 141 -8.23 -14.02 -2.39
N PHE A 142 -9.01 -13.84 -3.46
CA PHE A 142 -9.70 -14.96 -4.13
C PHE A 142 -8.74 -15.94 -4.82
N MET A 143 -7.66 -15.43 -5.43
CA MET A 143 -6.65 -16.27 -6.10
C MET A 143 -5.84 -17.11 -5.10
N GLU A 144 -5.42 -16.51 -3.99
CA GLU A 144 -4.65 -17.17 -2.93
C GLU A 144 -5.43 -18.30 -2.27
N LEU A 145 -6.75 -18.10 -2.09
CA LEU A 145 -7.64 -19.10 -1.51
C LEU A 145 -8.22 -20.08 -2.55
N GLY A 146 -7.92 -19.93 -3.83
CA GLY A 146 -8.39 -20.84 -4.89
C GLY A 146 -9.89 -20.79 -5.16
N VAL A 147 -10.56 -19.66 -4.91
CA VAL A 147 -12.03 -19.48 -5.00
C VAL A 147 -12.42 -18.44 -6.07
N THR A 148 -11.82 -18.54 -7.25
CA THR A 148 -11.94 -17.52 -8.32
C THR A 148 -13.11 -17.72 -9.29
N ASP A 149 -13.85 -18.82 -9.18
CA ASP A 149 -14.77 -19.32 -10.22
C ASP A 149 -16.22 -18.81 -10.10
N TYR A 150 -16.59 -18.13 -9.00
CA TYR A 150 -17.98 -17.73 -8.77
C TYR A 150 -18.18 -16.28 -8.31
N VAL A 151 -17.90 -15.93 -7.04
CA VAL A 151 -18.15 -14.55 -6.56
C VAL A 151 -17.26 -13.53 -7.28
N LEU A 152 -15.98 -13.84 -7.50
CA LEU A 152 -15.05 -12.92 -8.15
C LEU A 152 -15.50 -12.49 -9.57
N PRO A 153 -15.92 -13.40 -10.48
CA PRO A 153 -16.50 -13.02 -11.77
C PRO A 153 -17.72 -12.08 -11.66
N LEU A 154 -18.58 -12.28 -10.64
CA LEU A 154 -19.75 -11.43 -10.41
C LEU A 154 -19.38 -10.02 -9.93
N MET A 155 -18.18 -9.83 -9.37
CA MET A 155 -17.64 -8.53 -8.98
C MET A 155 -16.99 -7.77 -10.14
N SER A 156 -16.95 -8.34 -11.35
CA SER A 156 -16.29 -7.74 -12.52
C SER A 156 -16.89 -6.38 -12.88
N ASN A 157 -16.03 -5.38 -13.06
CA ASN A 157 -16.40 -4.01 -13.40
C ASN A 157 -15.22 -3.25 -14.02
N ASN A 158 -15.44 -1.98 -14.38
CA ASN A 158 -14.42 -1.13 -15.02
C ASN A 158 -13.63 -0.23 -14.07
N VAL A 159 -13.80 -0.32 -12.74
CA VAL A 159 -13.21 0.62 -11.78
C VAL A 159 -11.69 0.62 -11.86
N SER A 160 -11.02 -0.56 -11.86
CA SER A 160 -9.56 -0.63 -11.99
C SER A 160 -9.04 0.01 -13.28
N LYS A 161 -9.76 -0.17 -14.40
CA LYS A 161 -9.40 0.42 -15.70
C LYS A 161 -9.53 1.94 -15.67
N LEU A 162 -10.59 2.46 -15.04
CA LEU A 162 -10.80 3.89 -14.90
C LEU A 162 -9.75 4.54 -14.00
N ILE A 163 -9.38 3.89 -12.90
CA ILE A 163 -8.29 4.36 -12.03
C ILE A 163 -6.97 4.37 -12.78
N SER A 164 -6.66 3.34 -13.58
CA SER A 164 -5.46 3.29 -14.42
C SER A 164 -5.43 4.42 -15.46
N ASN A 165 -6.57 4.74 -16.09
CA ASN A 165 -6.68 5.91 -16.95
C ASN A 165 -6.38 7.20 -16.20
N SER A 166 -6.99 7.41 -15.02
CA SER A 166 -6.72 8.60 -14.20
C SER A 166 -5.25 8.68 -13.77
N LEU A 167 -4.59 7.55 -13.47
CA LEU A 167 -3.15 7.50 -13.18
C LEU A 167 -2.31 7.97 -14.37
N ALA A 168 -2.66 7.57 -15.59
CA ALA A 168 -1.96 7.98 -16.79
C ALA A 168 -2.16 9.48 -17.09
N ILE A 169 -3.37 10.00 -16.87
CA ILE A 169 -3.73 11.41 -17.09
C ILE A 169 -3.06 12.34 -16.07
N ASN A 170 -3.02 11.94 -14.79
CA ASN A 170 -2.51 12.74 -13.68
C ASN A 170 -0.98 12.76 -13.54
N LYS A 171 -0.26 12.00 -14.39
CA LYS A 171 1.17 11.72 -14.24
C LYS A 171 1.98 13.00 -13.94
N PRO A 172 2.49 13.17 -12.70
CA PRO A 172 3.18 14.40 -12.32
C PRO A 172 4.50 14.54 -13.09
N PRO A 173 4.96 15.77 -13.37
CA PRO A 173 6.23 15.99 -14.05
C PRO A 173 7.41 15.42 -13.23
N PRO A 174 8.48 14.91 -13.87
CA PRO A 174 9.69 14.45 -13.20
C PRO A 174 10.50 15.65 -12.69
N SER A 175 10.03 16.30 -11.63
CA SER A 175 10.70 17.41 -10.95
C SER A 175 10.80 17.11 -9.46
N PRO A 176 11.94 17.41 -8.81
CA PRO A 176 11.97 17.47 -7.35
C PRO A 176 11.07 18.64 -6.90
N GLN A 177 9.79 18.34 -6.68
CA GLN A 177 8.84 19.33 -6.18
C GLN A 177 9.26 19.72 -4.76
N ALA A 178 9.88 20.89 -4.64
CA ALA A 178 9.97 21.60 -3.37
C ALA A 178 8.56 22.06 -3.02
N TYR A 179 7.99 21.55 -1.92
CA TYR A 179 6.78 22.13 -1.35
C TYR A 179 7.10 23.57 -0.93
N THR A 180 6.49 24.55 -1.57
CA THR A 180 6.60 25.98 -1.23
C THR A 180 5.65 26.39 -0.10
N GLU A 181 4.74 25.50 0.33
CA GLU A 181 3.67 25.81 1.28
C GLU A 181 3.74 24.99 2.58
N GLY A 182 4.68 25.34 3.45
CA GLY A 182 4.65 24.98 4.88
C GLY A 182 4.58 23.49 5.24
N PHE A 183 4.45 23.21 6.53
CA PHE A 183 4.28 21.83 7.03
C PHE A 183 2.80 21.40 6.93
N PRO A 184 2.51 20.11 6.68
CA PRO A 184 1.14 19.60 6.66
C PRO A 184 0.39 19.95 7.95
N SER A 185 -0.82 20.49 7.83
CA SER A 185 -1.63 20.99 8.95
C SER A 185 -2.01 19.93 9.99
N TRP A 186 -1.88 18.64 9.64
CA TRP A 186 -2.14 17.52 10.54
C TRP A 186 -0.98 17.22 11.51
N VAL A 187 0.21 17.84 11.31
CA VAL A 187 1.33 17.76 12.26
C VAL A 187 1.57 19.12 12.90
N LYS A 188 1.30 19.24 14.21
CA LYS A 188 1.46 20.52 14.92
C LYS A 188 2.91 20.66 15.41
N PRO A 189 3.44 21.88 15.58
CA PRO A 189 4.77 22.10 16.17
C PRO A 189 4.96 21.45 17.56
N GLY A 190 3.89 21.18 18.31
CA GLY A 190 3.94 20.48 19.61
C GLY A 190 4.34 18.99 19.51
N ASP A 191 4.16 18.36 18.34
CA ASP A 191 4.65 17.00 18.08
C ASP A 191 6.18 16.92 18.11
N ARG A 192 6.86 18.09 18.06
CA ARG A 192 8.31 18.21 18.07
C ARG A 192 8.99 17.82 19.38
N LYS A 193 8.27 17.72 20.50
CA LYS A 193 8.88 17.32 21.79
C LYS A 193 8.73 15.82 22.06
N LEU A 194 7.81 15.14 21.37
CA LEU A 194 7.40 13.74 21.61
C LEU A 194 8.45 12.71 21.20
N LEU A 195 9.28 13.05 20.22
CA LEU A 195 10.27 12.13 19.67
C LEU A 195 11.71 12.43 20.15
N GLN A 196 11.89 13.42 21.02
CA GLN A 196 13.19 13.81 21.60
C GLN A 196 13.26 13.59 23.12
N THR A 197 12.15 13.38 23.80
CA THR A 197 12.09 13.23 25.27
C THR A 197 12.50 11.84 25.72
N SER A 198 13.19 11.79 26.85
CA SER A 198 13.65 10.57 27.54
C SER A 198 12.56 9.91 28.41
N SER A 199 11.37 10.51 28.54
CA SER A 199 10.24 9.95 29.29
C SER A 199 8.94 9.94 28.46
N PRO A 200 8.66 8.84 27.74
CA PRO A 200 7.43 8.67 26.96
C PRO A 200 6.16 8.83 27.80
N THR A 201 6.23 8.51 29.11
CA THR A 201 5.09 8.57 30.04
C THR A 201 4.56 9.99 30.23
N SER A 202 5.44 11.00 30.26
CA SER A 202 5.05 12.42 30.49
C SER A 202 4.24 13.05 29.35
N GLN A 203 4.15 12.37 28.21
CA GLN A 203 3.50 12.89 27.01
C GLN A 203 2.48 11.92 26.39
N ALA A 204 2.24 10.78 27.03
CA ALA A 204 1.26 9.82 26.59
C ALA A 204 -0.16 10.33 26.89
N ASN A 205 -1.06 10.22 25.92
CA ASN A 205 -2.49 10.42 26.18
C ASN A 205 -3.08 9.23 26.92
N LEU A 206 -2.58 8.02 26.61
CA LEU A 206 -2.93 6.77 27.29
C LEU A 206 -1.69 5.93 27.53
N VAL A 207 -1.65 5.26 28.68
CA VAL A 207 -0.62 4.29 29.04
C VAL A 207 -1.25 2.89 29.09
N VAL A 208 -0.61 1.94 28.46
CA VAL A 208 -0.97 0.52 28.49
C VAL A 208 0.08 -0.23 29.29
N ALA A 209 -0.34 -0.97 30.32
CA ALA A 209 0.57 -1.75 31.16
C ALA A 209 -0.14 -3.00 31.71
N GLN A 210 0.43 -4.19 31.48
CA GLN A 210 -0.16 -5.46 31.93
C GLN A 210 -0.18 -5.59 33.46
N ASP A 211 0.75 -4.92 34.15
CA ASP A 211 0.87 -4.88 35.61
C ASP A 211 -0.19 -4.00 36.31
N GLY A 212 -1.04 -3.31 35.56
CA GLY A 212 -2.07 -2.41 36.09
C GLY A 212 -1.60 -0.99 36.42
N SER A 213 -0.34 -0.65 36.15
CA SER A 213 0.21 0.69 36.38
C SER A 213 -0.12 1.72 35.29
N GLY A 214 -0.97 1.35 34.32
CA GLY A 214 -1.41 2.19 33.20
C GLY A 214 -2.94 2.39 33.19
N ASN A 215 -3.44 3.10 32.18
CA ASN A 215 -4.88 3.30 31.99
C ASN A 215 -5.60 2.01 31.52
N PHE A 216 -4.91 1.19 30.74
CA PHE A 216 -5.45 -0.06 30.17
C PHE A 216 -4.45 -1.20 30.29
N LYS A 217 -4.94 -2.44 30.25
CA LYS A 217 -4.09 -3.64 30.25
C LYS A 217 -3.77 -4.14 28.85
N THR A 218 -4.59 -3.78 27.86
CA THR A 218 -4.42 -4.17 26.46
C THR A 218 -4.31 -2.95 25.55
N VAL A 219 -3.68 -3.13 24.38
CA VAL A 219 -3.55 -2.07 23.38
C VAL A 219 -4.90 -1.87 22.65
N ASN A 220 -5.70 -2.92 22.46
CA ASN A 220 -7.04 -2.81 21.89
C ASN A 220 -7.98 -1.92 22.71
N GLU A 221 -7.94 -1.99 24.05
CA GLU A 221 -8.73 -1.09 24.90
C GLU A 221 -8.32 0.37 24.71
N ALA A 222 -7.01 0.65 24.63
CA ALA A 222 -6.52 2.00 24.40
C ALA A 222 -6.89 2.53 23.02
N ILE A 223 -6.80 1.70 21.97
CA ILE A 223 -7.25 2.05 20.61
C ILE A 223 -8.77 2.32 20.60
N SER A 224 -9.55 1.49 21.30
CA SER A 224 -11.00 1.64 21.41
C SER A 224 -11.39 2.89 22.20
N ALA A 225 -10.60 3.29 23.20
CA ALA A 225 -10.79 4.55 23.89
C ALA A 225 -10.44 5.74 22.99
N ALA A 226 -9.34 5.66 22.25
CA ALA A 226 -8.92 6.69 21.29
C ALA A 226 -9.98 6.92 20.19
N SER A 227 -10.67 5.88 19.73
CA SER A 227 -11.70 6.00 18.68
C SER A 227 -12.95 6.75 19.12
N LYS A 228 -13.25 6.76 20.42
CA LYS A 228 -14.42 7.44 21.00
C LYS A 228 -14.17 8.92 21.29
N GLN A 229 -12.92 9.36 21.31
CA GLN A 229 -12.56 10.74 21.63
C GLN A 229 -12.59 11.64 20.39
N LYS A 230 -13.17 12.83 20.55
CA LYS A 230 -12.97 13.93 19.58
C LYS A 230 -11.54 14.45 19.75
N ARG A 231 -10.68 14.19 18.78
CA ARG A 231 -9.25 14.49 18.85
C ARG A 231 -8.84 15.52 17.79
N SER A 232 -7.95 16.43 18.17
CA SER A 232 -7.23 17.28 17.21
C SER A 232 -5.73 17.10 17.39
N GLY A 233 -5.03 16.67 16.34
CA GLY A 233 -3.59 16.37 16.39
C GLY A 233 -3.26 14.92 16.76
N ARG A 234 -1.98 14.69 17.09
CA ARG A 234 -1.43 13.36 17.41
C ARG A 234 -1.95 12.82 18.73
N PHE A 235 -2.24 11.52 18.75
CA PHE A 235 -2.69 10.81 19.93
C PHE A 235 -1.72 9.69 20.28
N VAL A 236 -1.03 9.85 21.40
CA VAL A 236 0.09 9.00 21.84
C VAL A 236 -0.41 7.95 22.82
N ILE A 237 -0.22 6.69 22.45
CA ILE A 237 -0.44 5.52 23.30
C ILE A 237 0.95 4.95 23.65
N TYR A 238 1.32 5.07 24.91
CA TYR A 238 2.54 4.48 25.44
C TYR A 238 2.25 3.07 25.94
N VAL A 239 2.98 2.08 25.44
CA VAL A 239 2.81 0.66 25.74
C VAL A 239 4.05 0.17 26.47
N LYS A 240 3.91 -0.05 27.78
CA LYS A 240 5.04 -0.51 28.62
C LYS A 240 5.57 -1.87 28.17
N ALA A 241 6.75 -2.24 28.67
CA ALA A 241 7.38 -3.52 28.43
C ALA A 241 6.43 -4.68 28.78
N GLY A 242 6.39 -5.68 27.90
CA GLY A 242 5.44 -6.78 28.00
C GLY A 242 5.22 -7.46 26.65
N THR A 243 4.60 -8.64 26.69
CA THR A 243 4.15 -9.35 25.49
C THR A 243 2.62 -9.34 25.45
N TYR A 244 2.10 -8.59 24.50
CA TYR A 244 0.67 -8.35 24.27
C TYR A 244 0.18 -9.29 23.18
N LYS A 245 -0.57 -10.33 23.57
CA LYS A 245 -1.13 -11.34 22.65
C LYS A 245 -2.48 -10.86 22.11
N GLU A 246 -2.45 -10.04 21.08
CA GLU A 246 -3.65 -9.46 20.48
C GLU A 246 -3.45 -9.12 19.00
N ASN A 247 -4.53 -9.19 18.23
CA ASN A 247 -4.58 -8.63 16.88
C ASN A 247 -5.15 -7.21 16.94
N LEU A 248 -4.51 -6.24 16.28
CA LEU A 248 -4.90 -4.83 16.30
C LEU A 248 -5.34 -4.36 14.91
N GLN A 249 -6.37 -3.51 14.89
CA GLN A 249 -6.80 -2.79 13.69
C GLN A 249 -6.95 -1.30 13.99
N ILE A 250 -6.09 -0.49 13.36
CA ILE A 250 -6.14 0.98 13.41
C ILE A 250 -6.81 1.45 12.13
N GLY A 251 -8.14 1.50 12.15
CA GLY A 251 -8.97 1.80 10.99
C GLY A 251 -8.75 3.20 10.39
N ASN A 252 -9.29 3.40 9.17
CA ASN A 252 -9.15 4.62 8.38
C ASN A 252 -9.71 5.92 9.03
N LYS A 253 -10.58 5.80 10.04
CA LYS A 253 -11.10 6.92 10.84
C LYS A 253 -10.17 7.29 12.01
N LEU A 254 -9.14 6.48 12.27
CA LEU A 254 -8.25 6.61 13.42
C LEU A 254 -6.89 7.20 13.02
N ASN A 255 -6.90 8.42 12.50
CA ASN A 255 -5.70 9.13 12.06
C ASN A 255 -4.83 9.61 13.24
N ASN A 256 -3.56 9.85 12.94
CA ASN A 256 -2.53 10.44 13.82
C ASN A 256 -2.33 9.68 15.14
N ILE A 257 -2.49 8.36 15.13
CA ILE A 257 -2.16 7.50 16.27
C ILE A 257 -0.64 7.30 16.31
N MET A 258 -0.07 7.41 17.50
CA MET A 258 1.32 7.08 17.76
C MET A 258 1.40 5.99 18.83
N LEU A 259 2.04 4.86 18.50
CA LEU A 259 2.39 3.81 19.47
C LEU A 259 3.87 3.97 19.86
N ILE A 260 4.16 4.06 21.15
CA ILE A 260 5.52 4.08 21.68
C ILE A 260 5.69 2.92 22.65
N GLY A 261 6.69 2.07 22.44
CA GLY A 261 7.08 1.04 23.39
C GLY A 261 8.29 1.41 24.24
N ASP A 262 8.73 0.47 25.09
CA ASP A 262 9.93 0.56 25.93
C ASP A 262 11.23 0.12 25.22
N GLY A 263 11.13 -0.33 23.96
CA GLY A 263 12.25 -0.77 23.13
C GLY A 263 11.93 -1.98 22.26
N ILE A 264 12.69 -2.14 21.17
CA ILE A 264 12.69 -3.38 20.37
C ILE A 264 12.95 -4.59 21.28
N GLY A 265 12.14 -5.63 21.14
CA GLY A 265 12.18 -6.84 21.98
C GLY A 265 11.64 -6.69 23.41
N LYS A 266 11.42 -5.46 23.91
CA LYS A 266 10.88 -5.21 25.27
C LYS A 266 9.37 -5.08 25.27
N THR A 267 8.82 -4.29 24.35
CA THR A 267 7.38 -4.20 24.10
C THR A 267 7.07 -4.96 22.82
N VAL A 268 6.28 -6.04 22.93
CA VAL A 268 5.96 -6.91 21.80
C VAL A 268 4.46 -7.07 21.66
N ILE A 269 3.91 -6.77 20.49
CA ILE A 269 2.54 -7.12 20.11
C ILE A 269 2.63 -8.35 19.20
N THR A 270 1.95 -9.44 19.57
CA THR A 270 2.08 -10.73 18.89
C THR A 270 0.74 -11.40 18.59
N GLY A 271 0.66 -12.00 17.40
CA GLY A 271 -0.45 -12.86 16.95
C GLY A 271 0.09 -14.05 16.16
N SER A 272 -0.79 -14.91 15.65
CA SER A 272 -0.40 -16.14 14.93
C SER A 272 -1.35 -16.53 13.79
N LYS A 273 -2.14 -15.58 13.27
CA LYS A 273 -3.00 -15.82 12.11
C LYS A 273 -2.14 -16.07 10.87
N SER A 274 -2.58 -16.96 9.99
CA SER A 274 -1.85 -17.35 8.78
C SER A 274 -2.79 -17.94 7.73
N VAL A 275 -2.31 -18.02 6.48
CA VAL A 275 -3.03 -18.68 5.39
C VAL A 275 -3.20 -20.18 5.65
N GLY A 276 -2.16 -20.85 6.16
CA GLY A 276 -2.26 -22.24 6.60
C GLY A 276 -3.30 -22.47 7.70
N GLY A 277 -3.61 -21.43 8.49
CA GLY A 277 -4.68 -21.41 9.49
C GLY A 277 -6.05 -20.91 8.99
N GLY A 278 -6.23 -20.74 7.67
CA GLY A 278 -7.52 -20.36 7.06
C GLY A 278 -7.81 -18.86 6.98
N SER A 279 -6.85 -17.99 7.30
CA SER A 279 -6.95 -16.54 7.02
C SER A 279 -6.56 -16.23 5.57
N THR A 280 -6.96 -15.08 5.05
CA THR A 280 -6.29 -14.50 3.88
C THR A 280 -4.94 -13.90 4.31
N THR A 281 -4.02 -13.68 3.37
CA THR A 281 -2.77 -12.95 3.67
C THR A 281 -3.08 -11.57 4.24
N PHE A 282 -4.08 -10.87 3.68
CA PHE A 282 -4.52 -9.54 4.12
C PHE A 282 -5.01 -9.51 5.58
N ASN A 283 -5.78 -10.50 6.02
CA ASN A 283 -6.31 -10.61 7.39
C ASN A 283 -5.41 -11.40 8.36
N SER A 284 -4.29 -11.95 7.88
CA SER A 284 -3.32 -12.61 8.74
C SER A 284 -2.52 -11.65 9.64
N ALA A 285 -2.60 -10.35 9.36
CA ALA A 285 -1.85 -9.32 10.07
C ALA A 285 -2.08 -9.35 11.59
N THR A 286 -0.99 -9.39 12.36
CA THR A 286 -1.05 -9.15 13.81
C THR A 286 -1.45 -7.70 14.07
N VAL A 287 -0.85 -6.75 13.38
CA VAL A 287 -1.27 -5.34 13.43
C VAL A 287 -1.57 -4.83 12.02
N ALA A 288 -2.77 -4.31 11.81
CA ALA A 288 -3.20 -3.65 10.58
C ALA A 288 -3.41 -2.15 10.81
N VAL A 289 -2.75 -1.32 10.00
CA VAL A 289 -2.79 0.15 10.13
C VAL A 289 -3.29 0.78 8.84
N LEU A 290 -4.39 1.53 8.93
CA LEU A 290 -5.02 2.24 7.81
C LEU A 290 -5.17 3.75 8.05
N GLY A 291 -5.34 4.17 9.31
CA GLY A 291 -5.43 5.59 9.67
C GLY A 291 -4.14 6.34 9.32
N ASP A 292 -4.25 7.47 8.63
CA ASP A 292 -3.09 8.23 8.12
C ASP A 292 -2.27 8.88 9.23
N GLY A 293 -0.99 9.14 8.95
CA GLY A 293 -0.07 9.79 9.88
C GLY A 293 0.29 8.91 11.08
N PHE A 294 0.17 7.58 10.93
CA PHE A 294 0.52 6.64 12.00
C PHE A 294 2.01 6.65 12.28
N ILE A 295 2.38 6.60 13.56
CA ILE A 295 3.77 6.46 13.99
C ILE A 295 3.89 5.28 14.96
N ALA A 296 4.87 4.42 14.75
CA ALA A 296 5.31 3.46 15.75
C ALA A 296 6.79 3.71 16.11
N ARG A 297 7.11 3.55 17.39
CA ARG A 297 8.48 3.69 17.89
C ARG A 297 8.78 2.71 19.02
N ASP A 298 10.01 2.21 19.05
CA ASP A 298 10.56 1.43 20.17
C ASP A 298 9.67 0.22 20.53
N ILE A 299 9.12 -0.48 19.53
CA ILE A 299 8.13 -1.56 19.70
C ILE A 299 8.33 -2.66 18.66
N THR A 300 7.97 -3.90 19.00
CA THR A 300 8.05 -5.06 18.10
C THR A 300 6.67 -5.58 17.72
N PHE A 301 6.48 -5.83 16.43
CA PHE A 301 5.29 -6.49 15.87
C PHE A 301 5.69 -7.90 15.42
N ARG A 302 4.99 -8.92 15.92
CA ARG A 302 5.35 -10.33 15.70
C ARG A 302 4.18 -11.15 15.18
N ASN A 303 4.42 -11.97 14.16
CA ASN A 303 3.58 -13.10 13.84
C ASN A 303 4.33 -14.41 14.16
N SER A 304 3.79 -15.21 15.09
CA SER A 304 4.40 -16.43 15.60
C SER A 304 3.89 -17.71 14.93
N ALA A 305 3.14 -17.63 13.82
CA ALA A 305 2.63 -18.81 13.12
C ALA A 305 3.72 -19.80 12.69
N GLY A 306 4.90 -19.32 12.31
CA GLY A 306 6.02 -20.18 11.92
C GLY A 306 6.05 -20.54 10.42
N PRO A 307 7.18 -21.09 9.93
CA PRO A 307 7.44 -21.26 8.50
C PRO A 307 6.63 -22.41 7.86
N ALA A 308 5.94 -23.22 8.66
CA ALA A 308 5.09 -24.31 8.17
C ALA A 308 3.70 -23.84 7.73
N ASN A 309 3.27 -22.64 8.14
CA ASN A 309 1.90 -22.16 8.02
C ASN A 309 1.66 -21.20 6.84
N GLY A 310 2.58 -21.14 5.88
CA GLY A 310 2.48 -20.23 4.74
C GLY A 310 2.58 -18.77 5.15
N GLN A 311 1.85 -17.89 4.45
CA GLN A 311 1.84 -16.44 4.67
C GLN A 311 1.29 -16.09 6.05
N ALA A 312 2.00 -15.26 6.80
CA ALA A 312 1.62 -14.85 8.15
C ALA A 312 2.18 -13.46 8.49
N VAL A 313 1.35 -12.43 8.34
CA VAL A 313 1.79 -11.03 8.42
C VAL A 313 1.95 -10.58 9.88
N ALA A 314 3.10 -9.98 10.21
CA ALA A 314 3.33 -9.34 11.50
C ALA A 314 2.72 -7.93 11.52
N LEU A 315 3.01 -7.13 10.50
CA LEU A 315 2.40 -5.81 10.33
C LEU A 315 1.99 -5.56 8.88
N ARG A 316 0.77 -5.03 8.70
CA ARG A 316 0.27 -4.49 7.44
C ARG A 316 0.03 -2.99 7.57
N SER A 317 0.72 -2.18 6.76
CA SER A 317 0.48 -0.73 6.71
C SER A 317 -0.10 -0.34 5.35
N GLY A 318 -1.26 0.30 5.38
CA GLY A 318 -1.86 1.09 4.30
C GLY A 318 -2.08 2.55 4.72
N SER A 319 -1.35 3.02 5.73
CA SER A 319 -1.42 4.39 6.27
C SER A 319 -0.53 5.31 5.46
N ASP A 320 -1.10 6.40 4.92
CA ASP A 320 -0.32 7.42 4.23
C ASP A 320 0.47 8.26 5.22
N LEU A 321 1.70 8.62 4.84
CA LEU A 321 2.63 9.40 5.67
C LEU A 321 2.93 8.72 7.02
N SER A 322 3.05 7.39 7.00
CA SER A 322 3.35 6.59 8.19
C SER A 322 4.85 6.43 8.45
N VAL A 323 5.22 6.40 9.74
CA VAL A 323 6.63 6.25 10.18
C VAL A 323 6.78 5.11 11.18
N PHE A 324 7.82 4.31 10.98
CA PHE A 324 8.25 3.28 11.92
C PHE A 324 9.71 3.55 12.29
N TYR A 325 9.98 3.85 13.56
CA TYR A 325 11.32 4.24 14.02
C TYR A 325 11.78 3.36 15.17
N ARG A 326 12.86 2.60 14.96
CA ARG A 326 13.32 1.58 15.93
C ARG A 326 12.21 0.60 16.28
N CYS A 327 11.64 0.00 15.24
CA CYS A 327 10.65 -1.06 15.37
C CYS A 327 11.26 -2.42 14.98
N GLY A 328 10.81 -3.47 15.67
CA GLY A 328 11.06 -4.86 15.27
C GLY A 328 9.87 -5.42 14.48
N PHE A 329 10.15 -6.16 13.41
CA PHE A 329 9.15 -6.88 12.63
C PHE A 329 9.57 -8.33 12.51
N GLU A 330 8.84 -9.23 13.17
CA GLU A 330 9.25 -10.61 13.33
C GLU A 330 8.22 -11.58 12.74
N GLY A 331 8.66 -12.35 11.75
CA GLY A 331 7.85 -13.41 11.16
C GLY A 331 8.71 -14.40 10.37
N TYR A 332 8.07 -15.04 9.40
CA TYR A 332 8.72 -15.90 8.42
C TYR A 332 8.30 -15.46 7.01
N GLN A 333 7.34 -16.14 6.39
CA GLN A 333 6.81 -15.75 5.09
C GLN A 333 5.86 -14.55 5.25
N ASP A 334 6.02 -13.54 4.40
CA ASP A 334 5.15 -12.35 4.31
C ASP A 334 5.13 -11.52 5.61
N THR A 335 6.28 -11.34 6.25
CA THR A 335 6.37 -10.67 7.58
C THR A 335 5.84 -9.24 7.58
N LEU A 336 6.30 -8.39 6.66
CA LEU A 336 5.95 -6.98 6.60
C LEU A 336 5.22 -6.65 5.29
N TYR A 337 3.94 -6.38 5.40
CA TYR A 337 3.09 -6.00 4.28
C TYR A 337 3.02 -4.47 4.15
N VAL A 338 3.94 -3.91 3.35
CA VAL A 338 3.94 -2.50 2.92
C VAL A 338 2.86 -2.30 1.84
N HIS A 339 1.59 -2.43 2.26
CA HIS A 339 0.44 -2.59 1.37
C HIS A 339 0.30 -1.45 0.37
N SER A 340 0.19 -0.20 0.84
CA SER A 340 -0.11 0.96 -0.02
C SER A 340 0.30 2.30 0.61
N ASN A 341 0.12 3.42 -0.12
CA ASN A 341 0.48 4.80 0.28
C ASN A 341 1.99 5.03 0.55
N ARG A 342 2.36 6.20 1.11
CA ARG A 342 3.74 6.56 1.44
C ARG A 342 4.13 6.13 2.85
N GLN A 343 5.28 5.50 2.99
CA GLN A 343 5.76 4.95 4.26
C GLN A 343 7.26 5.15 4.44
N PHE A 344 7.70 5.35 5.69
CA PHE A 344 9.12 5.49 6.04
C PHE A 344 9.49 4.60 7.23
N TYR A 345 10.55 3.80 7.06
CA TYR A 345 11.07 2.91 8.10
C TYR A 345 12.52 3.31 8.40
N ARG A 346 12.83 3.56 9.67
CA ARG A 346 14.13 4.05 10.11
C ARG A 346 14.66 3.21 11.27
N GLU A 347 15.89 2.71 11.15
CA GLU A 347 16.56 1.97 12.23
C GLU A 347 15.74 0.78 12.75
N CYS A 348 15.02 0.11 11.84
CA CYS A 348 14.17 -1.03 12.16
C CYS A 348 14.92 -2.36 11.93
N ASP A 349 14.51 -3.39 12.66
CA ASP A 349 14.95 -4.77 12.44
C ASP A 349 13.80 -5.57 11.83
N ILE A 350 14.01 -6.13 10.64
CA ILE A 350 13.01 -6.90 9.89
C ILE A 350 13.52 -8.32 9.71
N TYR A 351 12.77 -9.31 10.19
CA TYR A 351 13.13 -10.72 10.14
C TYR A 351 12.14 -11.53 9.31
N GLY A 352 12.62 -12.36 8.39
CA GLY A 352 11.72 -13.29 7.68
C GLY A 352 12.41 -14.20 6.68
N THR A 353 11.61 -14.88 5.85
CA THR A 353 12.06 -15.93 4.93
C THR A 353 11.65 -15.64 3.48
N VAL A 354 10.44 -16.01 3.10
CA VAL A 354 9.91 -15.83 1.75
C VAL A 354 9.15 -14.51 1.71
N ASP A 355 9.51 -13.64 0.78
CA ASP A 355 8.80 -12.40 0.45
C ASP A 355 8.55 -11.51 1.69
N PHE A 356 9.50 -11.48 2.63
CA PHE A 356 9.22 -10.96 3.96
C PHE A 356 9.04 -9.43 4.03
N ILE A 357 9.37 -8.71 2.96
CA ILE A 357 8.93 -7.33 2.69
C ILE A 357 8.18 -7.30 1.35
N PHE A 358 6.87 -7.12 1.38
CA PHE A 358 6.06 -7.22 0.16
C PHE A 358 4.92 -6.19 0.15
N GLY A 359 4.39 -5.92 -1.05
CA GLY A 359 3.29 -4.97 -1.24
C GLY A 359 3.58 -3.93 -2.31
N ASN A 360 2.77 -2.87 -2.33
CA ASN A 360 2.80 -1.85 -3.37
C ASN A 360 2.73 -0.42 -2.80
N ALA A 361 3.26 -0.19 -1.61
CA ALA A 361 3.52 1.16 -1.11
C ALA A 361 4.60 1.89 -1.92
N ALA A 362 4.66 3.22 -1.78
CA ALA A 362 5.87 4.00 -2.01
C ALA A 362 6.63 4.06 -0.68
N VAL A 363 7.66 3.22 -0.51
CA VAL A 363 8.31 3.01 0.78
C VAL A 363 9.82 3.14 0.70
N VAL A 364 10.40 3.79 1.71
CA VAL A 364 11.86 3.83 1.93
C VAL A 364 12.19 3.23 3.29
N PHE A 365 13.09 2.24 3.28
CA PHE A 365 13.77 1.71 4.46
C PHE A 365 15.15 2.33 4.54
N GLN A 366 15.42 3.09 5.60
CA GLN A 366 16.69 3.78 5.79
C GLN A 366 17.38 3.34 7.08
N ASN A 367 18.66 2.96 7.01
CA ASN A 367 19.42 2.47 8.16
C ASN A 367 18.76 1.27 8.87
N CYS A 368 18.06 0.42 8.12
CA CYS A 368 17.40 -0.77 8.67
C CYS A 368 18.31 -2.00 8.58
N ASN A 369 18.01 -3.00 9.41
CA ASN A 369 18.58 -4.33 9.30
C ASN A 369 17.52 -5.30 8.79
N MET A 370 17.82 -5.98 7.68
CA MET A 370 17.02 -7.09 7.17
C MET A 370 17.74 -8.41 7.45
N PHE A 371 17.09 -9.27 8.23
CA PHE A 371 17.62 -10.54 8.70
C PHE A 371 16.90 -11.72 8.02
N ALA A 372 17.60 -12.36 7.09
CA ALA A 372 17.14 -13.59 6.46
C ALA A 372 17.18 -14.74 7.49
N ARG A 373 16.04 -15.39 7.72
CA ARG A 373 15.91 -16.52 8.64
C ARG A 373 15.98 -17.86 7.93
N LYS A 374 16.16 -18.93 8.71
CA LYS A 374 16.06 -20.30 8.21
C LYS A 374 14.66 -20.58 7.62
N PRO A 375 14.52 -20.82 6.30
CA PRO A 375 13.23 -21.11 5.67
C PRO A 375 12.84 -22.59 5.80
N LYS A 376 11.60 -22.90 5.43
CA LYS A 376 11.15 -24.29 5.22
C LYS A 376 11.75 -24.91 3.94
N ASN A 377 11.80 -24.14 2.84
CA ASN A 377 12.06 -24.65 1.48
C ASN A 377 13.39 -24.16 0.87
N SER A 378 14.45 -23.98 1.67
CA SER A 378 15.81 -23.58 1.24
C SER A 378 15.92 -22.32 0.35
N ILE A 379 14.88 -21.50 0.26
CA ILE A 379 14.87 -20.23 -0.48
C ILE A 379 14.39 -19.12 0.45
N VAL A 380 15.07 -17.98 0.38
CA VAL A 380 14.70 -16.71 1.02
C VAL A 380 14.63 -15.63 -0.07
N THR A 381 13.61 -14.79 -0.02
CA THR A 381 13.45 -13.62 -0.86
C THR A 381 13.17 -12.42 0.03
N VAL A 382 14.04 -11.40 -0.03
CA VAL A 382 13.89 -10.22 0.83
C VAL A 382 12.66 -9.43 0.43
N THR A 383 12.47 -9.17 -0.87
CA THR A 383 11.33 -8.42 -1.38
C THR A 383 10.44 -9.17 -2.37
N ALA A 384 9.15 -8.83 -2.36
CA ALA A 384 8.21 -9.15 -3.42
C ALA A 384 7.32 -7.94 -3.74
N GLN A 385 7.82 -7.04 -4.59
CA GLN A 385 7.13 -5.79 -4.87
C GLN A 385 6.01 -5.97 -5.91
N GLY A 386 4.84 -5.44 -5.60
CA GLY A 386 3.56 -5.72 -6.27
C GLY A 386 3.02 -4.62 -7.18
N ARG A 387 3.85 -3.80 -7.84
CA ARG A 387 3.38 -2.77 -8.77
C ARG A 387 2.79 -3.38 -10.04
N SER A 388 1.51 -3.14 -10.29
CA SER A 388 0.74 -3.72 -11.41
C SER A 388 0.52 -2.76 -12.58
N ASP A 389 0.72 -1.45 -12.39
CA ASP A 389 0.55 -0.44 -13.43
C ASP A 389 1.79 0.48 -13.49
N PRO A 390 2.33 0.78 -14.68
CA PRO A 390 3.57 1.56 -14.82
C PRO A 390 3.42 3.01 -14.36
N ASN A 391 2.20 3.54 -14.32
CA ASN A 391 1.89 4.90 -13.87
C ASN A 391 1.77 5.00 -12.35
N GLN A 392 1.74 3.88 -11.61
CA GLN A 392 1.81 3.94 -10.15
C GLN A 392 3.16 4.49 -9.69
N ASN A 393 3.13 5.40 -8.73
CA ASN A 393 4.32 6.03 -8.14
C ASN A 393 4.93 5.20 -6.98
N THR A 394 4.75 3.88 -7.02
CA THR A 394 5.04 2.96 -5.91
C THR A 394 6.32 2.15 -6.12
N GLY A 395 6.85 1.54 -5.07
CA GLY A 395 8.10 0.78 -5.11
C GLY A 395 8.70 0.60 -3.72
N ILE A 396 9.59 -0.38 -3.60
CA ILE A 396 10.36 -0.62 -2.38
C ILE A 396 11.77 -0.07 -2.58
N VAL A 397 12.19 0.83 -1.69
CA VAL A 397 13.57 1.33 -1.66
C VAL A 397 14.24 0.91 -0.36
N ILE A 398 15.41 0.28 -0.48
CA ILE A 398 16.29 -0.07 0.63
C ILE A 398 17.54 0.83 0.54
N HIS A 399 17.70 1.74 1.49
CA HIS A 399 18.72 2.79 1.48
C HIS A 399 19.60 2.71 2.73
N ASN A 400 20.92 2.69 2.55
CA ASN A 400 21.91 2.75 3.63
C ASN A 400 21.64 1.70 4.73
N SER A 401 21.25 0.50 4.34
CA SER A 401 20.77 -0.56 5.23
C SER A 401 21.73 -1.76 5.24
N ARG A 402 21.36 -2.83 5.94
CA ARG A 402 22.13 -4.09 5.96
C ARG A 402 21.22 -5.27 5.67
N ILE A 403 21.65 -6.17 4.78
CA ILE A 403 20.97 -7.45 4.53
C ILE A 403 21.93 -8.58 4.94
N THR A 404 21.56 -9.31 5.99
CA THR A 404 22.42 -10.32 6.62
C THR A 404 21.64 -11.58 7.03
N ALA A 405 22.34 -12.65 7.38
CA ALA A 405 21.72 -13.86 7.94
C ALA A 405 21.38 -13.68 9.43
N ALA A 406 20.16 -14.06 9.82
CA ALA A 406 19.77 -14.22 11.21
C ALA A 406 20.56 -15.37 11.86
N SER A 407 20.57 -15.42 13.20
CA SER A 407 21.30 -16.44 13.96
C SER A 407 20.87 -17.87 13.62
N ASP A 408 19.60 -18.09 13.28
CA ASP A 408 19.06 -19.41 12.91
C ASP A 408 19.48 -19.86 11.49
N LEU A 409 19.81 -18.92 10.60
CA LEU A 409 20.25 -19.20 9.23
C LEU A 409 21.76 -19.42 9.13
N LYS A 410 22.56 -18.67 9.89
CA LYS A 410 24.04 -18.71 9.82
C LYS A 410 24.63 -20.13 9.77
N PRO A 411 24.20 -21.10 10.61
CA PRO A 411 24.77 -22.46 10.59
C PRO A 411 24.46 -23.27 9.33
N VAL A 412 23.42 -22.89 8.58
CA VAL A 412 22.93 -23.65 7.41
C VAL A 412 22.90 -22.79 6.15
N GLN A 413 23.54 -21.62 6.15
CA GLN A 413 23.48 -20.63 5.07
C GLN A 413 23.87 -21.21 3.71
N SER A 414 24.86 -22.12 3.67
CA SER A 414 25.31 -22.77 2.43
C SER A 414 24.23 -23.62 1.74
N SER A 415 23.25 -24.09 2.49
CA SER A 415 22.10 -24.88 1.98
C SER A 415 20.89 -24.04 1.60
N VAL A 416 20.96 -22.72 1.77
CA VAL A 416 19.84 -21.80 1.55
C VAL A 416 20.21 -20.73 0.53
N LYS A 417 19.38 -20.57 -0.50
CA LYS A 417 19.56 -19.55 -1.53
C LYS A 417 18.77 -18.29 -1.16
N THR A 418 19.47 -17.20 -0.88
CA THR A 418 18.85 -15.91 -0.56
C THR A 418 18.97 -14.94 -1.75
N TYR A 419 17.86 -14.31 -2.11
CA TYR A 419 17.77 -13.32 -3.17
C TYR A 419 17.24 -11.98 -2.64
N LEU A 420 17.63 -10.89 -3.29
CA LEU A 420 17.14 -9.53 -2.99
C LEU A 420 15.63 -9.41 -3.21
N GLY A 421 15.07 -10.14 -4.18
CA GLY A 421 13.62 -10.21 -4.36
C GLY A 421 13.18 -10.95 -5.62
N ARG A 422 11.86 -10.93 -5.84
CA ARG A 422 11.19 -11.49 -7.03
C ARG A 422 9.93 -10.69 -7.43
N PRO A 423 9.58 -10.64 -8.73
CA PRO A 423 8.56 -9.71 -9.22
C PRO A 423 7.14 -10.26 -9.05
N TRP A 424 6.50 -9.95 -7.92
CA TRP A 424 5.11 -10.37 -7.66
C TRP A 424 4.13 -9.86 -8.73
N ARG A 425 4.40 -8.69 -9.32
CA ARG A 425 3.59 -8.08 -10.39
C ARG A 425 4.43 -7.58 -11.55
N GLN A 426 3.77 -7.36 -12.69
CA GLN A 426 4.37 -7.08 -13.99
C GLN A 426 5.36 -5.89 -13.99
N TYR A 427 5.10 -4.85 -13.21
CA TYR A 427 5.93 -3.65 -13.16
C TYR A 427 6.70 -3.52 -11.85
N SER A 428 7.00 -4.66 -11.21
CA SER A 428 7.69 -4.74 -9.91
C SER A 428 8.87 -3.78 -9.86
N ARG A 429 8.97 -2.98 -8.80
CA ARG A 429 10.01 -1.96 -8.65
C ARG A 429 10.69 -2.04 -7.29
N THR A 430 11.96 -2.41 -7.26
CA THR A 430 12.77 -2.46 -6.05
C THR A 430 14.14 -1.88 -6.31
N VAL A 431 14.62 -0.99 -5.44
CA VAL A 431 15.94 -0.40 -5.55
C VAL A 431 16.70 -0.58 -4.24
N VAL A 432 17.92 -1.09 -4.33
CA VAL A 432 18.83 -1.31 -3.20
C VAL A 432 20.04 -0.41 -3.38
N LEU A 433 20.15 0.61 -2.53
CA LEU A 433 21.17 1.65 -2.65
C LEU A 433 21.99 1.84 -1.36
N LYS A 434 23.31 1.97 -1.53
CA LYS A 434 24.31 2.15 -0.46
C LYS A 434 24.18 1.14 0.68
N THR A 435 23.74 -0.08 0.38
CA THR A 435 23.37 -1.08 1.38
C THR A 435 24.47 -2.14 1.48
N PHE A 436 24.77 -2.59 2.69
CA PHE A 436 25.67 -3.71 2.92
C PHE A 436 24.94 -5.02 2.61
N LEU A 437 25.46 -5.79 1.66
CA LEU A 437 24.97 -7.10 1.25
C LEU A 437 25.97 -8.16 1.70
N ASP A 438 25.56 -9.00 2.65
CA ASP A 438 26.39 -10.10 3.13
C ASP A 438 26.43 -11.28 2.13
N SER A 439 27.29 -12.24 2.41
CA SER A 439 27.65 -13.38 1.56
C SER A 439 26.50 -14.35 1.25
N LEU A 440 25.37 -14.24 1.96
CA LEU A 440 24.17 -15.05 1.70
C LEU A 440 23.49 -14.71 0.38
N ILE A 441 23.68 -13.49 -0.14
CA ILE A 441 23.04 -13.05 -1.38
C ILE A 441 23.66 -13.80 -2.55
N GLN A 442 22.81 -14.53 -3.28
CA GLN A 442 23.24 -15.28 -4.45
C GLN A 442 23.85 -14.35 -5.51
N PRO A 443 24.87 -14.79 -6.28
CA PRO A 443 25.46 -13.99 -7.34
C PRO A 443 24.45 -13.46 -8.36
N ALA A 444 23.42 -14.25 -8.69
CA ALA A 444 22.30 -13.84 -9.55
C ALA A 444 21.52 -12.63 -8.99
N GLY A 445 21.51 -12.44 -7.67
CA GLY A 445 20.87 -11.34 -6.96
C GLY A 445 19.35 -11.44 -6.86
N TRP A 446 18.67 -11.71 -7.98
CA TRP A 446 17.22 -11.67 -8.11
C TRP A 446 16.66 -13.00 -8.62
N LEU A 447 15.45 -13.35 -8.21
CA LEU A 447 14.79 -14.61 -8.55
C LEU A 447 13.58 -14.36 -9.48
N PRO A 448 13.40 -15.11 -10.59
CA PRO A 448 12.18 -15.01 -11.39
C PRO A 448 10.94 -15.36 -10.56
N TRP A 449 9.81 -14.72 -10.84
CA TRP A 449 8.53 -15.14 -10.27
C TRP A 449 8.04 -16.45 -10.91
N SER A 450 7.93 -16.45 -12.24
CA SER A 450 7.62 -17.63 -13.06
C SER A 450 8.02 -17.38 -14.51
N GLY A 451 8.83 -18.26 -15.10
CA GLY A 451 9.30 -18.13 -16.48
C GLY A 451 9.88 -16.74 -16.79
N SER A 452 9.41 -16.14 -17.89
CA SER A 452 9.80 -14.79 -18.34
C SER A 452 8.88 -13.66 -17.83
N PHE A 453 7.94 -13.96 -16.94
CA PHE A 453 7.00 -12.95 -16.42
C PHE A 453 7.74 -11.76 -15.80
N ALA A 454 7.31 -10.55 -16.18
CA ALA A 454 7.80 -9.26 -15.70
C ALA A 454 9.27 -8.91 -16.03
N LEU A 455 10.10 -9.84 -16.52
CA LEU A 455 11.55 -9.64 -16.60
C LEU A 455 11.98 -8.46 -17.50
N SER A 456 11.15 -8.07 -18.47
CA SER A 456 11.40 -6.91 -19.35
C SER A 456 10.72 -5.61 -18.89
N THR A 457 9.80 -5.67 -17.93
CA THR A 457 8.96 -4.54 -17.51
C THR A 457 9.16 -4.11 -16.06
N LEU A 458 9.77 -4.97 -15.23
CA LEU A 458 10.18 -4.64 -13.87
C LEU A 458 11.31 -3.58 -13.88
N TYR A 459 11.58 -2.98 -12.72
CA TYR A 459 12.74 -2.13 -12.48
C TYR A 459 13.43 -2.56 -11.19
N TYR A 460 14.51 -3.34 -11.32
CA TYR A 460 15.37 -3.76 -10.21
C TYR A 460 16.72 -3.07 -10.30
N GLY A 461 16.98 -2.18 -9.35
CA GLY A 461 18.16 -1.33 -9.34
C GLY A 461 19.10 -1.62 -8.18
N GLU A 462 20.40 -1.66 -8.45
CA GLU A 462 21.45 -1.68 -7.42
C GLU A 462 22.39 -0.47 -7.59
N TYR A 463 22.68 0.27 -6.51
CA TYR A 463 23.54 1.45 -6.54
C TYR A 463 24.52 1.47 -5.36
N GLN A 464 25.83 1.46 -5.63
CA GLN A 464 26.90 1.60 -4.63
C GLN A 464 26.74 0.71 -3.38
N ASN A 465 26.27 -0.53 -3.56
CA ASN A 465 26.17 -1.50 -2.47
C ASN A 465 27.57 -2.01 -2.07
N THR A 466 27.74 -2.38 -0.80
CA THR A 466 29.01 -2.86 -0.24
C THR A 466 28.87 -4.26 0.34
N GLY A 467 29.97 -4.91 0.69
CA GLY A 467 29.98 -6.24 1.30
C GLY A 467 30.13 -7.38 0.29
N PRO A 468 30.36 -8.61 0.77
CA PRO A 468 30.71 -9.75 -0.09
C PRO A 468 29.61 -10.17 -1.07
N GLY A 469 28.33 -9.86 -0.79
CA GLY A 469 27.20 -10.13 -1.68
C GLY A 469 26.91 -9.04 -2.71
N SER A 470 27.68 -7.94 -2.74
CA SER A 470 27.35 -6.76 -3.55
C SER A 470 27.89 -6.76 -4.98
N SER A 471 28.74 -7.71 -5.36
CA SER A 471 29.25 -7.81 -6.74
C SER A 471 28.12 -8.00 -7.74
N THR A 472 28.08 -7.14 -8.76
CA THR A 472 27.05 -7.19 -9.81
C THR A 472 27.50 -7.98 -11.06
N ALA A 473 28.74 -8.48 -11.09
CA ALA A 473 29.33 -9.12 -12.27
C ALA A 473 28.55 -10.35 -12.78
N ASN A 474 27.89 -11.08 -11.88
CA ASN A 474 27.17 -12.33 -12.17
C ASN A 474 25.66 -12.22 -11.93
N ARG A 475 25.13 -10.99 -11.93
CA ARG A 475 23.70 -10.74 -11.79
C ARG A 475 22.94 -11.23 -13.01
N VAL A 476 21.63 -11.39 -12.83
CA VAL A 476 20.70 -11.70 -13.92
C VAL A 476 20.79 -10.69 -15.07
N LYS A 477 20.55 -11.15 -16.31
CA LYS A 477 20.62 -10.33 -17.54
C LYS A 477 19.25 -9.87 -18.03
N TRP A 478 18.33 -9.59 -17.11
CA TRP A 478 16.96 -9.21 -17.46
C TRP A 478 16.90 -7.77 -17.98
N GLY A 479 15.97 -7.48 -18.91
CA GLY A 479 15.81 -6.13 -19.45
C GLY A 479 15.43 -5.08 -18.39
N GLY A 480 14.75 -5.50 -17.33
CA GLY A 480 14.40 -4.64 -16.18
C GLY A 480 15.43 -4.60 -15.05
N TYR A 481 16.56 -5.30 -15.16
CA TYR A 481 17.63 -5.23 -14.17
C TYR A 481 18.64 -4.13 -14.53
N HIS A 482 19.03 -3.32 -13.55
CA HIS A 482 19.89 -2.16 -13.75
C HIS A 482 20.97 -2.07 -12.66
N VAL A 483 22.24 -2.09 -13.08
CA VAL A 483 23.34 -1.54 -12.28
C VAL A 483 23.30 -0.03 -12.46
N ILE A 484 22.85 0.70 -11.44
CA ILE A 484 22.73 2.14 -11.51
C ILE A 484 24.11 2.76 -11.30
N THR A 485 24.57 3.58 -12.23
CA THR A 485 25.85 4.31 -12.16
C THR A 485 25.66 5.81 -12.05
N SER A 486 24.53 6.33 -12.54
CA SER A 486 24.17 7.74 -12.49
C SER A 486 23.64 8.14 -11.12
N VAL A 487 24.28 9.14 -10.50
CA VAL A 487 23.81 9.80 -9.27
C VAL A 487 22.41 10.37 -9.48
N THR A 488 22.14 10.97 -10.64
CA THR A 488 20.83 11.54 -10.97
C THR A 488 19.73 10.48 -11.00
N GLU A 489 20.03 9.28 -11.51
CA GLU A 489 19.06 8.16 -11.50
C GLU A 489 18.85 7.63 -10.08
N ALA A 490 19.92 7.41 -9.32
CA ALA A 490 19.83 6.95 -7.94
C ALA A 490 19.09 7.96 -7.03
N SER A 491 19.27 9.26 -7.24
CA SER A 491 18.62 10.34 -6.49
C SER A 491 17.08 10.31 -6.61
N LYS A 492 16.51 9.74 -7.67
CA LYS A 492 15.04 9.59 -7.80
C LYS A 492 14.45 8.69 -6.72
N PHE A 493 15.27 7.82 -6.13
CA PHE A 493 14.86 6.84 -5.13
C PHE A 493 15.19 7.27 -3.70
N THR A 494 15.72 8.48 -3.47
CA THR A 494 15.98 8.95 -2.09
C THR A 494 14.69 9.32 -1.37
N VAL A 495 14.77 9.49 -0.05
CA VAL A 495 13.64 9.92 0.79
C VAL A 495 12.98 11.21 0.27
N GLY A 496 13.79 12.20 -0.08
CA GLY A 496 13.31 13.51 -0.55
C GLY A 496 12.56 13.45 -1.87
N SER A 497 12.98 12.58 -2.80
CA SER A 497 12.37 12.51 -4.14
C SER A 497 11.27 11.45 -4.23
N PHE A 498 11.47 10.27 -3.64
CA PHE A 498 10.59 9.12 -3.86
C PHE A 498 9.30 9.17 -3.05
N ILE A 499 9.39 9.63 -1.80
CA ILE A 499 8.25 9.74 -0.88
C ILE A 499 7.98 11.18 -0.44
N VAL A 500 8.62 12.15 -1.11
CA VAL A 500 8.54 13.58 -0.81
C VAL A 500 8.81 13.87 0.67
N GLY A 501 9.77 13.14 1.25
CA GLY A 501 9.98 13.07 2.70
C GLY A 501 10.24 14.43 3.35
N GLY A 502 10.88 15.36 2.62
CA GLY A 502 11.12 16.72 3.11
C GLY A 502 9.86 17.50 3.48
N ALA A 503 8.71 17.17 2.89
CA ALA A 503 7.45 17.86 3.17
C ALA A 503 6.81 17.43 4.49
N TRP A 504 7.06 16.21 4.98
CA TRP A 504 6.29 15.64 6.10
C TRP A 504 7.13 14.99 7.20
N LEU A 505 8.30 14.43 6.88
CA LEU A 505 9.17 13.79 7.88
C LEU A 505 9.75 14.75 8.92
N PRO A 506 10.14 16.02 8.63
CA PRO A 506 10.69 16.88 9.67
C PRO A 506 9.70 17.14 10.81
N ALA A 507 8.40 17.13 10.51
CA ALA A 507 7.35 17.30 11.51
C ALA A 507 7.22 16.07 12.44
N THR A 508 7.80 14.94 12.06
CA THR A 508 7.93 13.76 12.93
C THR A 508 9.18 13.83 13.81
N ASN A 509 10.22 14.61 13.51
CA ASN A 509 11.54 14.50 14.14
C ASN A 509 12.20 13.10 14.12
N VAL A 510 11.67 12.13 13.37
CA VAL A 510 12.43 10.92 13.10
C VAL A 510 13.62 11.32 12.22
N PRO A 511 14.85 10.93 12.56
CA PRO A 511 16.01 11.29 11.75
C PRO A 511 15.89 10.66 10.36
N PHE A 512 16.17 11.45 9.33
CA PHE A 512 16.20 10.97 7.96
C PHE A 512 17.26 11.71 7.16
N THR A 513 17.87 11.00 6.21
CA THR A 513 18.71 11.59 5.17
C THR A 513 17.87 11.76 3.92
N SER A 514 17.68 13.01 3.48
CA SER A 514 16.80 13.33 2.34
C SER A 514 17.37 12.88 0.98
N GLY A 515 18.69 13.03 0.79
CA GLY A 515 19.42 12.68 -0.44
C GLY A 515 20.23 11.39 -0.32
N LEU A 516 21.18 11.18 -1.24
CA LEU A 516 22.00 9.96 -1.32
C LEU A 516 23.03 9.83 -0.21
#